data_AF-A0A1E4HIE4-F1
#
_entry.id   AF-A0A1E4HIE4-F1
#
_cell.length_a   1.000
_cell.length_b   1.000
_cell.length_c   1.000
_cell.angle_alpha   90.00
_cell.angle_beta   90.00
_cell.angle_gamma   90.00
#
_symmetry.space_group_name_H-M   'P 1'
#
loop_
_entity.id
_entity.type
_entity.pdbx_description
1 polymer ?
#
loop_
_entity_poly.entity_id
_entity_poly.type
_entity_poly.pdbx_seq_one_letter_code
_entity_poly.pdbx_strand_id
1 'polypeptide(L)'
;MNGSSTKWIVMATCLLVLAGCGSTPEDKLYEAFKCGKAATLLEQEKDGAMALKNATPYMQQMEADGGNPSRVAMEMNQRFQDDVPLYRLTVSGQMAMLSKIYQSSQCQALYKPAGGLP
;
A
#
# COMPACT_ATOMS: atom_id res chain seq x y z
N MET A 1 12.54 -39.59 -40.13
CA MET A 1 11.29 -38.81 -40.01
C MET A 1 10.52 -39.36 -38.82
N ASN A 2 10.04 -38.46 -37.94
CA ASN A 2 9.11 -38.65 -36.81
C ASN A 2 9.63 -39.51 -35.63
N GLY A 3 9.63 -39.10 -34.37
CA GLY A 3 9.05 -37.94 -33.69
C GLY A 3 8.52 -38.39 -32.31
N SER A 4 9.03 -37.80 -31.22
CA SER A 4 8.39 -37.67 -29.88
C SER A 4 9.48 -37.32 -28.86
N SER A 5 9.83 -36.05 -28.72
CA SER A 5 9.18 -35.07 -27.85
C SER A 5 9.33 -35.39 -26.37
N THR A 6 10.44 -34.86 -25.85
CA THR A 6 10.85 -34.70 -24.46
C THR A 6 9.68 -34.27 -23.57
N LYS A 7 9.14 -35.21 -22.79
CA LYS A 7 8.18 -34.96 -21.71
C LYS A 7 8.93 -34.95 -20.37
N TRP A 8 9.33 -33.77 -19.92
CA TRP A 8 9.51 -33.50 -18.50
C TRP A 8 8.90 -32.14 -18.21
N ILE A 9 7.60 -32.19 -17.92
CA ILE A 9 6.86 -31.11 -17.26
C ILE A 9 7.46 -31.06 -15.85
N VAL A 10 8.47 -30.21 -15.64
CA VAL A 10 8.85 -29.77 -14.30
C VAL A 10 7.86 -28.67 -13.95
N MET A 11 6.73 -29.11 -13.41
CA MET A 11 5.71 -28.28 -12.78
C MET A 11 6.35 -27.67 -11.52
N ALA A 12 7.14 -26.61 -11.70
CA ALA A 12 7.63 -25.77 -10.61
C ALA A 12 6.45 -24.94 -10.13
N THR A 13 5.60 -25.59 -9.32
CA THR A 13 4.65 -24.96 -8.42
C THR A 13 5.49 -24.16 -7.42
N CYS A 14 5.90 -22.95 -7.82
CA CYS A 14 6.42 -21.96 -6.90
C CYS A 14 5.29 -21.63 -5.93
N LEU A 15 5.32 -22.34 -4.80
CA LEU A 15 5.11 -21.81 -3.47
C LEU A 15 4.43 -20.46 -3.52
N LEU A 16 3.09 -20.48 -3.52
CA LEU A 16 2.28 -19.34 -3.08
C LEU A 16 2.78 -19.00 -1.69
N VAL A 17 3.74 -18.08 -1.69
CA VAL A 17 4.28 -17.40 -0.53
C VAL A 17 3.09 -17.00 0.31
N LEU A 18 3.16 -17.37 1.59
CA LEU A 18 2.34 -16.85 2.65
C LEU A 18 2.25 -15.31 2.52
N ALA A 19 1.24 -14.80 1.82
CA ALA A 19 0.76 -13.45 2.04
C ALA A 19 0.15 -13.51 3.46
N GLY A 20 0.84 -12.86 4.39
CA GLY A 20 0.76 -13.12 5.83
C GLY A 20 -0.62 -12.99 6.46
N CYS A 21 -0.66 -13.34 7.75
CA CYS A 21 -1.73 -13.03 8.70
C CYS A 21 -2.62 -11.87 8.23
N GLY A 22 -3.90 -12.18 7.99
CA GLY A 22 -4.83 -11.38 7.18
C GLY A 22 -4.92 -9.90 7.57
N SER A 23 -4.35 -9.05 6.73
CA SER A 23 -4.70 -7.62 6.68
C SER A 23 -5.93 -7.48 5.79
N THR A 24 -6.98 -6.85 6.32
CA THR A 24 -8.22 -6.61 5.57
C THR A 24 -7.95 -5.67 4.38
N PRO A 25 -8.82 -5.65 3.35
CA PRO A 25 -8.75 -4.63 2.29
C PRO A 25 -8.70 -3.20 2.86
N GLU A 26 -9.44 -2.97 3.95
CA GLU A 26 -9.47 -1.69 4.67
C GLU A 26 -8.11 -1.35 5.29
N ASP A 27 -7.42 -2.31 5.92
CA ASP A 27 -6.07 -2.08 6.47
C ASP A 27 -5.05 -1.75 5.38
N LYS A 28 -5.14 -2.42 4.22
CA LYS A 28 -4.25 -2.14 3.08
C LYS A 28 -4.53 -0.77 2.46
N LEU A 29 -5.80 -0.38 2.37
CA LEU A 29 -6.18 0.95 1.95
C LEU A 29 -5.67 2.01 2.93
N TYR A 30 -5.80 1.75 4.24
CA TYR A 30 -5.29 2.64 5.27
C TYR A 30 -3.76 2.81 5.20
N GLU A 31 -3.03 1.72 5.01
CA GLU A 31 -1.57 1.75 4.87
C GLU A 31 -1.16 2.63 3.68
N ALA A 32 -1.79 2.46 2.52
CA ALA A 32 -1.57 3.30 1.36
C ALA A 32 -1.98 4.77 1.57
N PHE A 33 -3.09 5.02 2.26
CA PHE A 33 -3.49 6.37 2.64
C PHE A 33 -2.44 7.04 3.54
N LYS A 34 -1.96 6.33 4.56
CA LYS A 34 -0.93 6.81 5.49
C LYS A 34 0.38 7.11 4.78
N CYS A 35 0.84 6.19 3.92
CA CYS A 35 2.04 6.38 3.09
C CYS A 35 1.88 7.53 2.10
N GLY A 36 0.69 7.64 1.47
CA GLY A 36 0.36 8.69 0.53
C GLY A 36 0.40 10.06 1.17
N LYS A 37 -0.29 10.21 2.31
CA LYS A 37 -0.35 11.45 3.08
C LYS A 37 1.02 11.86 3.63
N ALA A 38 1.80 10.91 4.14
CA ALA A 38 3.15 11.18 4.62
C ALA A 38 4.06 11.70 3.49
N ALA A 39 4.00 11.08 2.31
CA ALA A 39 4.75 11.53 1.14
C ALA A 39 4.32 12.94 0.69
N THR A 40 3.02 13.22 0.59
CA THR A 40 2.52 14.57 0.23
C THR A 40 2.94 15.63 1.22
N LEU A 41 2.90 15.35 2.54
CA LEU A 41 3.35 16.30 3.56
C LEU A 41 4.88 16.54 3.56
N LEU A 42 5.64 15.64 2.92
CA LEU A 42 7.07 15.79 2.66
C LEU A 42 7.37 16.27 1.23
N GLU A 43 6.36 16.76 0.51
CA GLU A 43 6.47 17.27 -0.87
C GLU A 43 6.88 16.21 -1.91
N GLN A 44 6.77 14.92 -1.58
CA GLN A 44 7.02 13.79 -2.47
C GLN A 44 5.74 13.38 -3.20
N GLU A 45 5.15 14.30 -3.97
CA GLU A 45 3.81 14.11 -4.54
C GLU A 45 3.68 12.89 -5.46
N LYS A 46 4.74 12.55 -6.20
CA LYS A 46 4.76 11.37 -7.10
C LYS A 46 4.59 10.08 -6.32
N ASP A 47 5.30 9.95 -5.21
CA ASP A 47 5.23 8.78 -4.33
C ASP A 47 3.88 8.73 -3.63
N GLY A 48 3.37 9.90 -3.22
CA GLY A 48 2.03 10.04 -2.66
C GLY A 48 0.94 9.52 -3.60
N ALA A 49 0.98 9.96 -4.86
CA ALA A 49 0.08 9.49 -5.91
C ALA A 49 0.25 8.00 -6.20
N MET A 50 1.49 7.48 -6.16
CA MET A 50 1.73 6.06 -6.42
C MET A 50 1.17 5.15 -5.33
N ALA A 51 1.35 5.51 -4.06
CA ALA A 51 0.78 4.76 -2.95
C ALA A 51 -0.75 4.64 -3.08
N LEU A 52 -1.43 5.76 -3.36
CA LEU A 52 -2.88 5.77 -3.56
C LEU A 52 -3.30 4.99 -4.81
N LYS A 53 -2.59 5.14 -5.94
CA LYS A 53 -2.87 4.39 -7.16
C LYS A 53 -2.77 2.87 -6.92
N ASN A 54 -1.75 2.42 -6.19
CA ASN A 54 -1.57 1.01 -5.87
C ASN A 54 -2.65 0.45 -4.92
N ALA A 55 -3.38 1.31 -4.22
CA ALA A 55 -4.51 0.92 -3.38
C ALA A 55 -5.90 1.07 -4.04
N THR A 56 -5.96 1.59 -5.27
CA THR A 56 -7.19 1.60 -6.09
C THR A 56 -7.99 0.29 -6.04
N PRO A 57 -7.39 -0.92 -6.18
CA PRO A 57 -8.17 -2.17 -6.12
C PRO A 57 -8.85 -2.39 -4.76
N TYR A 58 -8.25 -1.96 -3.66
CA TYR A 58 -8.86 -2.08 -2.33
C TYR A 58 -10.01 -1.08 -2.15
N MET A 59 -9.86 0.13 -2.70
CA MET A 59 -10.92 1.13 -2.73
C MET A 59 -12.12 0.66 -3.56
N GLN A 60 -11.88 0.10 -4.74
CA GLN A 60 -12.92 -0.49 -5.59
C GLN A 60 -13.63 -1.66 -4.91
N GLN A 61 -12.88 -2.49 -4.17
CA GLN A 61 -13.47 -3.58 -3.39
C GLN A 61 -14.39 -3.03 -2.29
N MET A 62 -13.95 -2.02 -1.53
CA MET A 62 -14.78 -1.41 -0.50
C MET A 62 -16.06 -0.77 -1.08
N GLU A 63 -15.97 -0.12 -2.24
CA GLU A 63 -17.15 0.42 -2.94
C GLU A 63 -18.11 -0.71 -3.38
N ALA A 64 -17.57 -1.81 -3.91
CA ALA A 64 -18.35 -2.98 -4.31
C ALA A 64 -19.07 -3.64 -3.13
N ASP A 65 -18.45 -3.63 -1.94
CA ASP A 65 -19.02 -4.12 -0.69
C ASP A 65 -20.05 -3.15 -0.07
N GLY A 66 -20.37 -2.04 -0.76
CA GLY A 66 -21.36 -1.04 -0.33
C GLY A 66 -20.78 0.10 0.51
N GLY A 67 -19.45 0.20 0.61
CA GLY A 67 -18.75 1.28 1.28
C GLY A 67 -18.94 2.63 0.57
N ASN A 68 -19.10 3.69 1.37
CA ASN A 68 -19.16 5.05 0.84
C ASN A 68 -17.75 5.66 0.83
N PRO A 69 -17.20 6.08 -0.33
CA PRO A 69 -15.81 6.53 -0.44
C PRO A 69 -15.52 7.76 0.42
N SER A 70 -16.49 8.68 0.57
CA SER A 70 -16.35 9.84 1.45
C SER A 70 -16.26 9.46 2.91
N ARG A 71 -17.06 8.47 3.37
CA ARG A 71 -16.96 7.94 4.73
C ARG A 71 -15.63 7.24 4.96
N VAL A 72 -15.20 6.41 4.02
CA VAL A 72 -13.91 5.73 4.10
C VAL A 72 -12.78 6.75 4.22
N ALA A 73 -12.77 7.79 3.39
CA ALA A 73 -11.75 8.84 3.49
C ALA A 73 -11.75 9.57 4.85
N MET A 74 -12.92 9.83 5.43
CA MET A 74 -13.03 10.40 6.78
C MET A 74 -12.47 9.47 7.84
N GLU A 75 -12.82 8.17 7.80
CA GLU A 75 -12.36 7.14 8.73
C GLU A 75 -10.83 6.96 8.64
N MET A 76 -10.27 6.90 7.42
CA MET A 76 -8.82 6.85 7.20
C MET A 76 -8.11 8.08 7.77
N ASN A 77 -8.70 9.27 7.61
CA ASN A 77 -8.12 10.51 8.14
C ASN A 77 -8.20 10.59 9.67
N GLN A 78 -9.24 10.04 10.29
CA GLN A 78 -9.33 9.92 11.75
C GLN A 78 -8.26 8.96 12.27
N ARG A 79 -8.21 7.74 11.72
CA ARG A 79 -7.20 6.73 12.08
C ARG A 79 -5.77 7.25 11.91
N PHE A 80 -5.50 8.02 10.85
CA PHE A 80 -4.20 8.66 10.65
C PHE A 80 -3.85 9.65 11.77
N GLN A 81 -4.79 10.48 12.22
CA GLN A 81 -4.54 11.45 13.29
C GLN A 81 -4.27 10.76 14.64
N ASP A 82 -4.90 9.61 14.87
CA ASP A 82 -4.68 8.79 16.06
C ASP A 82 -3.30 8.11 16.03
N ASP A 83 -2.93 7.52 14.89
CA ASP A 83 -1.64 6.84 14.69
C ASP A 83 -0.46 7.80 14.58
N VAL A 84 -0.68 8.97 14.00
CA VAL A 84 0.34 9.96 13.63
C VAL A 84 -0.04 11.30 14.25
N PRO A 85 0.18 11.48 15.57
CA PRO A 85 -0.28 12.65 16.31
C PRO A 85 0.61 13.86 16.05
N LEU A 86 0.70 14.32 14.79
CA LEU A 86 1.53 15.44 14.35
C LEU A 86 1.25 16.72 15.16
N TYR A 87 -0.01 16.92 15.57
CA TYR A 87 -0.44 18.08 16.36
C TYR A 87 0.22 18.16 17.75
N ARG A 88 0.77 17.05 18.26
CA ARG A 88 1.48 17.01 19.55
C ARG A 88 2.97 17.30 19.41
N LEU A 89 3.47 17.47 18.18
CA LEU A 89 4.89 17.56 17.88
C LEU A 89 5.26 18.97 17.40
N THR A 90 6.50 19.36 17.65
CA THR A 90 7.13 20.53 17.01
C THR A 90 7.26 20.28 15.51
N VAL A 91 7.49 21.33 14.72
CA VAL A 91 7.70 21.21 13.27
C VAL A 91 8.81 20.18 12.93
N SER A 92 9.94 20.23 13.64
CA SER A 92 11.01 19.25 13.45
C SER A 92 10.59 17.82 13.82
N GLY A 93 9.81 17.66 14.89
CA GLY A 93 9.26 16.37 15.29
C GLY A 93 8.25 15.82 14.29
N GLN A 94 7.41 16.68 13.71
CA GLN A 94 6.48 16.31 12.63
C GLN A 94 7.25 15.79 11.43
N MET A 95 8.27 16.52 10.97
CA MET A 95 9.10 16.11 9.83
C MET A 95 9.83 14.79 10.10
N ALA A 96 10.36 14.58 11.30
CA ALA A 96 10.99 13.32 11.69
C ALA A 96 10.00 12.15 11.69
N MET A 97 8.79 12.36 12.22
CA MET A 97 7.74 11.33 12.24
C MET A 97 7.27 10.98 10.82
N LEU A 98 7.02 11.98 9.98
CA LEU A 98 6.65 11.81 8.58
C LEU A 98 7.75 11.07 7.81
N SER A 99 9.01 11.47 8.00
CA SER A 99 10.16 10.84 7.36
C SER A 99 10.26 9.36 7.73
N LYS A 100 10.04 9.02 9.02
CA LYS A 100 10.05 7.63 9.48
C LYS A 100 8.96 6.79 8.82
N ILE A 101 7.76 7.34 8.64
CA ILE A 101 6.67 6.65 7.93
C ILE A 101 7.05 6.46 6.46
N TYR A 102 7.47 7.53 5.80
CA TYR A 102 7.88 7.51 4.39
C TYR A 102 9.00 6.49 4.12
N GLN A 103 9.98 6.39 5.00
CA GLN A 103 11.11 5.45 4.87
C GLN A 103 10.78 4.00 5.27
N SER A 104 9.57 3.72 5.76
CA SER A 104 9.19 2.36 6.12
C SER A 104 9.18 1.44 4.90
N SER A 105 9.56 0.17 5.08
CA SER A 105 9.59 -0.82 3.99
C SER A 105 8.23 -0.99 3.31
N GLN A 106 7.17 -0.86 4.09
CA GLN A 106 5.76 -0.83 3.67
C GLN A 106 5.50 0.30 2.65
N CYS A 107 5.78 1.55 3.03
CA CYS A 107 5.59 2.69 2.13
C CYS A 107 6.51 2.63 0.91
N GLN A 108 7.77 2.21 1.08
CA GLN A 108 8.72 2.03 -0.02
C GLN A 108 8.27 0.97 -1.04
N ALA A 109 7.53 -0.07 -0.61
CA ALA A 109 6.92 -1.01 -1.52
C ALA A 109 5.74 -0.37 -2.28
N LEU A 110 4.94 0.46 -1.61
CA LEU A 110 3.78 1.14 -2.18
C LEU A 110 4.14 2.29 -3.13
N TYR A 111 5.34 2.86 -3.05
CA TYR A 111 5.82 3.89 -3.98
C TYR A 111 6.34 3.33 -5.30
N LYS A 112 6.52 2.01 -5.40
CA LYS A 112 6.91 1.36 -6.65
C LYS A 112 5.68 1.08 -7.51
N PRO A 113 5.77 1.16 -8.85
CA PRO A 113 4.64 0.84 -9.71
C PRO A 113 4.21 -0.62 -9.54
N ALA A 114 2.91 -0.86 -9.34
CA ALA A 114 2.34 -2.20 -9.40
C ALA A 114 2.58 -2.80 -10.80
N GLY A 115 3.53 -3.74 -10.90
CA GLY A 115 3.96 -4.34 -12.17
C GLY A 115 5.47 -4.28 -12.44
N GLY A 116 6.27 -3.64 -11.59
CA GLY A 116 7.73 -3.78 -11.62
C GLY A 116 8.18 -5.13 -11.06
N LEU A 117 8.01 -6.20 -11.83
CA LEU A 117 8.77 -7.44 -11.66
C LEU A 117 10.28 -7.10 -11.67
N PRO A 118 11.11 -7.60 -10.73
CA PRO A 118 12.50 -7.84 -11.06
C PRO A 118 12.62 -8.88 -12.18
#